data_AF-A0A0P7JJ36-F1
#
_entry.id   AF-A0A0P7JJ36-F1
#
_cell.length_a   1.000
_cell.length_b   1.000
_cell.length_c   1.000
_cell.angle_alpha   90.00
_cell.angle_beta   90.00
_cell.angle_gamma   90.00
#
_symmetry.space_group_name_H-M   'P 1'
#
loop_
_entity.id
_entity.type
_entity.pdbx_description
1 polymer ?
#
loop_
_entity_poly.entity_id
_entity_poly.type
_entity_poly.pdbx_seq_one_letter_code
_entity_poly.pdbx_strand_id
1 'polypeptide(L)'
;MDNLFTSKFWIALRHPFSSRKRKAARKEISDAIEAERFKLFHQLAPQALLDLSATIKAYQKPVNMWLEFGTLLGAYREKGIIAHDSDLDVGIDERDFTPELIQHLMKHGFKPLRNYTIKSTDAAIDGFLAEYTFQYKDVVNIDFFVFKTVGQHKICFSFDVEEGLSVKSTLKKYHQHLRAIQIQLNDFGLVESEFLGGIFLIPDNTAEHLAEVYGTDFMIPKAYSYENRIKDYEILLDTNTLGKPKFFS
;
A
#
# COMPACT_ATOMS: atom_id res chain seq x y z
N MET A 1 1.12 9.42 -22.98
CA MET A 1 2.34 9.28 -22.16
C MET A 1 3.64 9.42 -22.98
N ASP A 2 3.62 9.26 -24.31
CA ASP A 2 4.84 9.26 -25.15
C ASP A 2 5.60 10.60 -25.25
N ASN A 3 4.99 11.73 -24.87
CA ASN A 3 5.63 13.04 -24.93
C ASN A 3 6.52 13.40 -23.72
N LEU A 4 6.58 12.55 -22.71
CA LEU A 4 7.24 12.88 -21.44
C LEU A 4 8.68 12.34 -21.34
N PHE A 5 8.93 11.17 -21.94
CA PHE A 5 10.28 10.58 -22.08
C PHE A 5 11.18 11.41 -23.00
N THR A 6 10.61 12.05 -24.02
CA THR A 6 11.36 12.97 -24.89
C THR A 6 11.93 14.15 -24.07
N SER A 7 11.17 14.74 -23.13
CA SER A 7 11.62 15.94 -22.40
C SER A 7 12.83 15.71 -21.47
N LYS A 8 12.86 14.63 -20.69
CA LYS A 8 13.99 14.34 -19.76
C LYS A 8 15.27 13.97 -20.51
N PHE A 9 15.15 13.26 -21.64
CA PHE A 9 16.26 12.93 -22.54
C PHE A 9 16.88 14.20 -23.16
N TRP A 10 16.05 15.13 -23.65
CA TRP A 10 16.52 16.38 -24.23
C TRP A 10 17.20 17.32 -23.22
N ILE A 11 16.80 17.31 -21.95
CA ILE A 11 17.51 18.08 -20.89
C ILE A 11 18.89 17.50 -20.60
N ALA A 12 19.08 16.19 -20.76
CA ALA A 12 20.40 15.57 -20.64
C ALA A 12 21.30 15.92 -21.83
N LEU A 13 20.75 16.00 -23.05
CA LEU A 13 21.49 16.39 -24.26
C LEU A 13 21.77 17.89 -24.38
N ARG A 14 20.94 18.76 -23.79
CA ARG A 14 21.16 20.21 -23.80
C ARG A 14 22.31 20.58 -22.86
N HIS A 15 23.49 20.67 -23.47
CA HIS A 15 24.79 21.06 -22.92
C HIS A 15 24.92 22.48 -22.29
N PRO A 16 24.02 23.49 -22.44
CA PRO A 16 24.31 24.84 -21.92
C PRO A 16 23.91 25.07 -20.44
N PHE A 17 23.29 24.10 -19.77
CA PHE A 17 22.86 24.27 -18.38
C PHE A 17 23.92 23.81 -17.38
N SER A 18 24.12 24.57 -16.29
CA SER A 18 24.88 24.09 -15.14
C SER A 18 24.19 22.86 -14.51
N SER A 19 24.95 22.04 -13.76
CA SER A 19 24.41 20.87 -13.06
C SER A 19 23.16 21.20 -12.21
N ARG A 20 23.19 22.36 -11.53
CA ARG A 20 22.06 22.87 -10.74
C ARG A 20 20.82 23.15 -11.59
N LYS A 21 20.97 23.80 -12.75
CA LYS A 21 19.85 24.09 -13.66
C LYS A 21 19.27 22.81 -14.26
N ARG A 22 20.10 21.81 -14.61
CA ARG A 22 19.61 20.50 -15.05
C ARG A 22 18.82 19.76 -13.97
N LYS A 23 19.28 19.82 -12.71
CA LYS A 23 18.57 19.22 -11.58
C LYS A 23 17.20 19.88 -11.35
N ALA A 24 17.14 21.22 -11.41
CA ALA A 24 15.88 21.96 -11.27
C ALA A 24 14.87 21.60 -12.38
N ALA A 25 15.28 21.66 -13.65
CA ALA A 25 14.40 21.31 -14.77
C ALA A 25 13.92 19.86 -14.73
N ARG A 26 14.77 18.91 -14.31
CA ARG A 26 14.35 17.51 -14.09
C ARG A 26 13.35 17.38 -12.95
N LYS A 27 13.48 18.18 -11.89
CA LYS A 27 12.54 18.22 -10.77
C LYS A 27 11.19 18.75 -11.24
N GLU A 28 11.15 19.88 -11.94
CA GLU A 28 9.90 20.46 -12.48
C GLU A 28 9.12 19.45 -13.35
N ILE A 29 9.81 18.70 -14.20
CA ILE A 29 9.15 17.64 -14.99
C ILE A 29 8.68 16.49 -14.10
N SER A 30 9.45 16.09 -13.08
CA SER A 30 9.00 15.06 -12.13
C SER A 30 7.73 15.49 -11.41
N ASP A 31 7.74 16.71 -10.87
CA ASP A 31 6.60 17.28 -10.15
C ASP A 31 5.36 17.35 -11.06
N ALA A 32 5.52 17.72 -12.34
CA ALA A 32 4.42 17.74 -13.30
C ALA A 32 3.88 16.33 -13.64
N ILE A 33 4.76 15.33 -13.76
CA ILE A 33 4.35 13.92 -13.94
C ILE A 33 3.59 13.43 -12.70
N GLU A 34 4.11 13.71 -11.51
CA GLU A 34 3.53 13.30 -10.24
C GLU A 34 2.15 13.94 -10.06
N ALA A 35 1.99 15.23 -10.36
CA ALA A 35 0.70 15.91 -10.32
C ALA A 35 -0.32 15.31 -11.30
N GLU A 36 0.09 14.97 -12.53
CA GLU A 36 -0.80 14.33 -13.50
C GLU A 36 -1.16 12.89 -13.08
N ARG A 37 -0.20 12.12 -12.56
CA ARG A 37 -0.44 10.78 -12.00
C ARG A 37 -1.42 10.84 -10.83
N PHE A 38 -1.25 11.79 -9.93
CA PHE A 38 -2.13 12.01 -8.79
C PHE A 38 -3.58 12.33 -9.23
N LYS A 39 -3.73 13.22 -10.21
CA LYS A 39 -5.04 13.50 -10.80
C LYS A 39 -5.67 12.27 -11.45
N LEU A 40 -4.90 11.50 -12.22
CA LEU A 40 -5.36 10.26 -12.85
C LEU A 40 -5.73 9.19 -11.82
N PHE A 41 -4.99 9.11 -10.71
CA PHE A 41 -5.31 8.23 -9.58
C PHE A 41 -6.73 8.52 -9.07
N HIS A 42 -7.05 9.76 -8.69
CA HIS A 42 -8.38 10.08 -8.16
C HIS A 42 -9.51 9.84 -9.17
N GLN A 43 -9.23 9.97 -10.47
CA GLN A 43 -10.20 9.66 -11.52
C GLN A 43 -10.46 8.15 -11.66
N LEU A 44 -9.44 7.31 -11.43
CA LEU A 44 -9.49 5.87 -11.69
C LEU A 44 -9.70 5.02 -10.44
N ALA A 45 -9.36 5.52 -9.25
CA ALA A 45 -9.41 4.79 -7.99
C ALA A 45 -10.81 4.21 -7.68
N PRO A 46 -11.93 4.96 -7.85
CA PRO A 46 -13.26 4.39 -7.68
C PRO A 46 -13.53 3.17 -8.58
N GLN A 47 -13.18 3.28 -9.87
CA GLN A 47 -13.37 2.18 -10.81
C GLN A 47 -12.45 1.00 -10.49
N ALA A 48 -11.22 1.26 -10.04
CA ALA A 48 -10.28 0.22 -9.64
C ALA A 48 -10.83 -0.63 -8.48
N LEU A 49 -11.45 0.00 -7.46
CA LEU A 49 -12.11 -0.71 -6.36
C LEU A 49 -13.33 -1.52 -6.84
N LEU A 50 -14.16 -0.96 -7.72
CA LEU A 50 -15.33 -1.66 -8.27
C LEU A 50 -14.91 -2.89 -9.09
N ASP A 51 -13.92 -2.75 -9.97
CA ASP A 51 -13.39 -3.84 -10.78
C ASP A 51 -12.71 -4.89 -9.91
N LEU A 52 -12.02 -4.46 -8.85
CA LEU A 52 -11.40 -5.37 -7.89
C LEU A 52 -12.48 -6.18 -7.15
N SER A 53 -13.50 -5.53 -6.60
CA SER A 53 -14.63 -6.19 -5.94
C SER A 53 -15.33 -7.19 -6.87
N ALA A 54 -15.61 -6.80 -8.11
CA ALA A 54 -16.20 -7.68 -9.12
C ALA A 54 -15.30 -8.88 -9.43
N THR A 55 -13.99 -8.65 -9.55
CA THR A 55 -13.00 -9.70 -9.83
C THR A 55 -12.92 -10.70 -8.68
N ILE A 56 -12.91 -10.21 -7.43
CA ILE A 56 -12.92 -11.06 -6.22
C ILE A 56 -14.21 -11.87 -6.15
N LYS A 57 -15.37 -11.26 -6.40
CA LYS A 57 -16.67 -11.97 -6.45
C LYS A 57 -16.75 -13.03 -7.54
N ALA A 58 -16.08 -12.81 -8.67
CA ALA A 58 -16.02 -13.76 -9.78
C ALA A 58 -15.00 -14.90 -9.54
N TYR A 59 -14.22 -14.85 -8.46
CA TYR A 59 -13.29 -15.92 -8.14
C TYR A 59 -14.02 -17.16 -7.62
N GLN A 60 -13.52 -18.33 -7.99
CA GLN A 60 -14.18 -19.61 -7.76
C GLN A 60 -14.26 -20.04 -6.27
N LYS A 61 -13.56 -19.33 -5.37
CA LYS A 61 -13.57 -19.57 -3.92
C LYS A 61 -13.92 -18.28 -3.20
N PRO A 62 -14.57 -18.33 -2.02
CA PRO A 62 -14.69 -17.17 -1.15
C PRO A 62 -13.30 -16.59 -0.83
N VAL A 63 -13.21 -15.27 -0.74
CA VAL A 63 -11.98 -14.55 -0.39
C VAL A 63 -12.34 -13.51 0.66
N ASN A 64 -11.71 -13.60 1.83
CA ASN A 64 -11.83 -12.58 2.87
C ASN A 64 -10.86 -11.44 2.54
N MET A 65 -11.33 -10.52 1.69
CA MET A 65 -10.63 -9.27 1.37
C MET A 65 -11.52 -8.09 1.77
N TRP A 66 -10.96 -7.14 2.53
CA TRP A 66 -11.68 -5.98 3.06
C TRP A 66 -10.96 -4.67 2.72
N LEU A 67 -11.67 -3.55 2.81
CA LEU A 67 -11.03 -2.23 2.77
C LEU A 67 -10.19 -2.04 4.03
N GLU A 68 -8.96 -1.57 3.89
CA GLU A 68 -8.03 -1.40 5.00
C GLU A 68 -7.39 0.00 4.97
N PHE A 69 -6.70 0.39 6.05
CA PHE A 69 -5.90 1.61 6.17
C PHE A 69 -6.58 2.86 5.57
N GLY A 70 -5.93 3.56 4.64
CA GLY A 70 -6.40 4.85 4.12
C GLY A 70 -7.71 4.72 3.36
N THR A 71 -7.89 3.59 2.66
CA THR A 71 -9.11 3.31 1.92
C THR A 71 -10.30 3.04 2.84
N LEU A 72 -10.11 2.29 3.94
CA LEU A 72 -11.14 2.11 4.95
C LEU A 72 -11.48 3.43 5.66
N LEU A 73 -10.46 4.21 6.02
CA LEU A 73 -10.63 5.50 6.66
C LEU A 73 -11.42 6.46 5.76
N GLY A 74 -11.11 6.52 4.47
CA GLY A 74 -11.83 7.29 3.48
C GLY A 74 -13.30 6.84 3.37
N ALA A 75 -13.54 5.54 3.26
CA ALA A 75 -14.88 4.97 3.22
C ALA A 75 -15.70 5.29 4.50
N TYR A 76 -15.07 5.21 5.66
CA TYR A 76 -15.75 5.44 6.94
C TYR A 76 -15.99 6.93 7.22
N ARG A 77 -14.96 7.77 7.10
CA ARG A 77 -14.99 9.19 7.49
C ARG A 77 -15.47 10.11 6.37
N GLU A 78 -14.91 9.98 5.18
CA GLU A 78 -15.12 10.93 4.08
C GLU A 78 -16.20 10.48 3.09
N LYS A 79 -16.62 9.21 3.19
CA LYS A 79 -17.51 8.55 2.23
C LYS A 79 -16.96 8.60 0.80
N GLY A 80 -15.63 8.63 0.68
CA GLY A 80 -14.91 8.69 -0.59
C GLY A 80 -13.43 8.32 -0.42
N ILE A 81 -12.66 8.41 -1.51
CA ILE A 81 -11.21 8.31 -1.44
C ILE A 81 -10.66 9.59 -0.79
N ILE A 82 -9.75 9.46 0.17
CA ILE A 82 -9.17 10.61 0.87
C ILE A 82 -8.47 11.51 -0.14
N ALA A 83 -8.75 12.81 -0.10
CA ALA A 83 -8.35 13.74 -1.16
C ALA A 83 -6.83 13.92 -1.38
N HIS A 84 -6.00 13.41 -0.46
CA HIS A 84 -4.54 13.47 -0.53
C HIS A 84 -3.86 12.11 -0.65
N ASP A 85 -4.62 11.01 -0.72
CA ASP A 85 -4.10 9.65 -0.93
C ASP A 85 -3.72 9.43 -2.41
N SER A 86 -2.83 8.47 -2.67
CA SER A 86 -2.33 8.18 -4.03
C SER A 86 -2.30 6.70 -4.40
N ASP A 87 -2.84 5.88 -3.52
CA ASP A 87 -2.90 4.43 -3.52
C ASP A 87 -4.21 3.96 -2.88
N LEU A 88 -4.46 2.66 -3.02
CA LEU A 88 -5.59 1.98 -2.39
C LEU A 88 -5.05 0.86 -1.51
N ASP A 89 -5.69 0.67 -0.36
CA ASP A 89 -5.29 -0.30 0.64
C ASP A 89 -6.40 -1.32 0.85
N VAL A 90 -6.05 -2.60 0.77
CA VAL A 90 -6.96 -3.70 1.12
C VAL A 90 -6.25 -4.69 2.03
N GLY A 91 -7.00 -5.23 2.99
CA GLY A 91 -6.56 -6.35 3.80
C GLY A 91 -7.03 -7.66 3.17
N ILE A 92 -6.23 -8.72 3.31
CA ILE A 92 -6.61 -10.07 2.90
C ILE A 92 -6.09 -11.12 3.88
N ASP A 93 -6.88 -12.15 4.14
CA ASP A 93 -6.46 -13.29 4.96
C ASP A 93 -5.36 -14.10 4.24
N GLU A 94 -4.28 -14.44 4.95
CA GLU A 94 -3.16 -15.21 4.42
C GLU A 94 -3.57 -16.52 3.73
N ARG A 95 -4.66 -17.14 4.20
CA ARG A 95 -5.16 -18.41 3.69
C ARG A 95 -5.83 -18.27 2.33
N ASP A 96 -6.37 -17.07 2.04
CA ASP A 96 -7.08 -16.79 0.80
C ASP A 96 -6.16 -16.17 -0.26
N PHE A 97 -5.00 -15.63 0.13
CA PHE A 97 -4.05 -15.01 -0.78
C PHE A 97 -3.13 -16.03 -1.47
N THR A 98 -3.73 -16.83 -2.36
CA THR A 98 -3.06 -17.94 -3.04
C THR A 98 -2.47 -17.55 -4.40
N PRO A 99 -1.51 -18.33 -4.96
CA PRO A 99 -1.03 -18.13 -6.32
C PRO A 99 -2.14 -18.12 -7.38
N GLU A 100 -3.19 -18.91 -7.21
CA GLU A 100 -4.34 -18.97 -8.12
C GLU A 100 -5.15 -17.66 -8.10
N LEU A 101 -5.34 -17.06 -6.92
CA LEU A 101 -5.98 -15.76 -6.80
C LEU A 101 -5.14 -14.68 -7.48
N ILE A 102 -3.82 -14.69 -7.27
CA ILE A 102 -2.89 -13.76 -7.95
C ILE A 102 -3.03 -13.90 -9.47
N GLN A 103 -3.06 -15.13 -10.00
CA GLN A 103 -3.24 -15.35 -11.44
C GLN A 103 -4.63 -14.91 -11.93
N HIS A 104 -5.67 -15.04 -11.10
CA HIS A 104 -7.01 -14.55 -11.41
C HIS A 104 -7.04 -13.03 -11.50
N LEU A 105 -6.44 -12.32 -10.54
CA LEU A 105 -6.28 -10.86 -10.57
C LEU A 105 -5.52 -10.41 -11.83
N MET A 106 -4.41 -11.09 -12.16
CA MET A 106 -3.62 -10.80 -13.37
C MET A 106 -4.44 -10.91 -14.66
N LYS A 107 -5.27 -11.95 -14.79
CA LYS A 107 -6.17 -12.14 -15.94
C LYS A 107 -7.20 -11.03 -16.09
N HIS A 108 -7.54 -10.34 -15.00
CA HIS A 108 -8.51 -9.25 -14.96
C HIS A 108 -7.85 -7.86 -14.96
N GLY A 109 -6.56 -7.77 -15.34
CA GLY A 109 -5.89 -6.50 -15.60
C GLY A 109 -5.16 -5.88 -14.40
N PHE A 110 -5.07 -6.59 -13.27
CA PHE A 110 -4.27 -6.19 -12.12
C PHE A 110 -2.83 -6.69 -12.31
N LYS A 111 -1.90 -5.79 -12.63
CA LYS A 111 -0.51 -6.16 -12.91
C LYS A 111 0.31 -6.18 -11.61
N PRO A 112 1.05 -7.26 -11.29
CA PRO A 112 1.89 -7.27 -10.10
C PRO A 112 3.01 -6.25 -10.25
N LEU A 113 3.24 -5.40 -9.24
CA LEU A 113 4.27 -4.37 -9.25
C LEU A 113 5.42 -4.72 -8.30
N ARG A 114 5.08 -5.02 -7.04
CA ARG A 114 6.03 -5.38 -5.99
C ARG A 114 5.37 -6.32 -4.99
N ASN A 115 6.15 -7.14 -4.30
CA ASN A 115 5.74 -7.67 -3.01
C ASN A 115 6.85 -7.54 -1.95
N TYR A 116 6.47 -7.69 -0.68
CA TYR A 116 7.39 -7.84 0.43
C TYR A 116 7.18 -9.19 1.11
N THR A 117 8.27 -9.91 1.34
CA THR A 117 8.30 -11.07 2.23
C THR A 117 9.14 -10.77 3.45
N ILE A 118 8.78 -11.34 4.60
CA ILE A 118 9.61 -11.28 5.80
C ILE A 118 10.84 -12.17 5.63
N LYS A 119 12.01 -11.64 5.96
CA LYS A 119 13.24 -12.38 6.17
C LYS A 119 13.56 -12.31 7.66
N SER A 120 13.53 -13.43 8.37
CA SER A 120 13.76 -13.50 9.82
C SER A 120 14.50 -14.77 10.23
N THR A 121 15.05 -14.76 11.44
CA THR A 121 15.50 -15.99 12.11
C THR A 121 14.36 -16.72 12.82
N ASP A 122 13.22 -16.06 13.03
CA ASP A 122 12.01 -16.68 13.54
C ASP A 122 11.29 -17.45 12.42
N ALA A 123 11.31 -18.78 12.52
CA ALA A 123 10.68 -19.66 11.55
C ALA A 123 9.15 -19.51 11.44
N ALA A 124 8.48 -18.91 12.42
CA ALA A 124 7.03 -18.68 12.39
C ALA A 124 6.61 -17.55 11.42
N ILE A 125 7.54 -16.68 11.06
CA ILE A 125 7.31 -15.53 10.17
C ILE A 125 8.29 -15.46 9.01
N ASP A 126 9.41 -16.20 9.01
CA ASP A 126 10.34 -16.22 7.88
C ASP A 126 9.66 -16.71 6.60
N GLY A 127 9.83 -15.96 5.52
CA GLY A 127 9.17 -16.20 4.24
C GLY A 127 7.70 -15.77 4.16
N PHE A 128 7.11 -15.23 5.24
CA PHE A 128 5.73 -14.73 5.21
C PHE A 128 5.56 -13.63 4.16
N LEU A 129 4.58 -13.77 3.27
CA LEU A 129 4.21 -12.75 2.30
C LEU A 129 3.40 -11.68 3.02
N ALA A 130 3.99 -10.52 3.27
CA ALA A 130 3.40 -9.47 4.09
C ALA A 130 2.55 -8.47 3.31
N GLU A 131 3.00 -8.13 2.11
CA GLU A 131 2.37 -7.11 1.28
C GLU A 131 2.55 -7.43 -0.19
N TYR A 132 1.54 -7.16 -1.01
CA TYR A 132 1.59 -7.35 -2.45
C TYR A 132 0.88 -6.20 -3.18
N THR A 133 1.65 -5.41 -3.92
CA THR A 133 1.14 -4.29 -4.70
C THR A 133 0.77 -4.74 -6.10
N PHE A 134 -0.48 -4.51 -6.48
CA PHE A 134 -0.93 -4.56 -7.87
C PHE A 134 -1.07 -3.15 -8.45
N GLN A 135 -0.92 -3.04 -9.75
CA GLN A 135 -1.16 -1.82 -10.50
C GLN A 135 -2.31 -2.03 -11.49
N TYR A 136 -3.30 -1.16 -11.40
CA TYR A 136 -4.46 -1.10 -12.29
C TYR A 136 -4.30 0.04 -13.29
N LYS A 137 -4.44 -0.29 -14.58
CA LYS A 137 -4.30 0.64 -15.72
C LYS A 137 -3.03 1.50 -15.68
N ASP A 138 -1.92 0.94 -15.18
CA ASP A 138 -0.60 1.58 -15.10
C ASP A 138 -0.55 2.87 -14.25
N VAL A 139 -1.58 3.13 -13.44
CA VAL A 139 -1.75 4.37 -12.66
C VAL A 139 -2.01 4.07 -11.20
N VAL A 140 -3.06 3.27 -10.91
CA VAL A 140 -3.55 3.08 -9.54
C VAL A 140 -2.81 1.91 -8.92
N ASN A 141 -2.08 2.17 -7.84
CA ASN A 141 -1.50 1.11 -7.02
C ASN A 141 -2.54 0.66 -6.00
N ILE A 142 -2.59 -0.65 -5.76
CA ILE A 142 -3.45 -1.29 -4.76
C ILE A 142 -2.56 -2.20 -3.92
N ASP A 143 -2.37 -1.85 -2.65
CA ASP A 143 -1.57 -2.59 -1.70
C ASP A 143 -2.44 -3.60 -0.96
N PHE A 144 -2.14 -4.88 -1.15
CA PHE A 144 -2.76 -5.98 -0.43
C PHE A 144 -1.91 -6.29 0.79
N PHE A 145 -2.37 -5.88 1.96
CA PHE A 145 -1.77 -6.25 3.24
C PHE A 145 -2.27 -7.62 3.64
N VAL A 146 -1.34 -8.56 3.81
CA VAL A 146 -1.67 -9.94 4.15
C VAL A 146 -1.70 -10.06 5.66
N PHE A 147 -2.86 -10.47 6.19
CA PHE A 147 -3.08 -10.65 7.61
C PHE A 147 -3.07 -12.13 7.98
N LYS A 148 -2.42 -12.41 9.10
CA LYS A 148 -2.53 -13.71 9.78
C LYS A 148 -3.24 -13.53 11.12
N THR A 149 -4.03 -14.53 11.51
CA THR A 149 -4.71 -14.52 12.81
C THR A 149 -3.90 -15.35 13.81
N VAL A 150 -3.53 -14.76 14.94
CA VAL A 150 -2.78 -15.41 16.01
C VAL A 150 -3.49 -15.15 17.34
N GLY A 151 -4.18 -16.16 17.85
CA GLY A 151 -4.99 -16.02 19.06
C GLY A 151 -6.15 -15.04 18.85
N GLN A 152 -6.18 -13.97 19.63
CA GLN A 152 -7.20 -12.90 19.56
C GLN A 152 -6.71 -11.67 18.79
N HIS A 153 -5.69 -11.83 17.94
CA HIS A 153 -5.10 -10.74 17.18
C HIS A 153 -5.03 -11.05 15.69
N LYS A 154 -5.23 -10.02 14.87
CA LYS A 154 -4.80 -10.03 13.47
C LYS A 154 -3.48 -9.29 13.35
N ILE A 155 -2.54 -9.90 12.64
CA ILE A 155 -1.19 -9.41 12.48
C ILE A 155 -0.92 -9.16 11.00
N CYS A 156 -0.42 -7.98 10.66
CA CYS A 156 0.20 -7.68 9.38
C CYS A 156 1.55 -6.98 9.61
N PHE A 157 2.23 -6.58 8.53
CA PHE A 157 3.53 -5.94 8.63
C PHE A 157 3.60 -4.71 7.74
N SER A 158 4.32 -3.71 8.22
CA SER A 158 4.80 -2.58 7.41
C SER A 158 6.32 -2.54 7.42
N PHE A 159 6.89 -1.71 6.56
CA PHE A 159 8.33 -1.65 6.35
C PHE A 159 8.81 -0.21 6.32
N ASP A 160 9.82 0.08 7.15
CA ASP A 160 10.34 1.44 7.27
C ASP A 160 11.87 1.45 7.33
N VAL A 161 12.42 2.65 7.24
CA VAL A 161 13.83 2.90 7.44
C VAL A 161 14.23 2.64 8.89
N GLU A 162 15.51 2.36 9.08
CA GLU A 162 16.11 2.38 10.41
C GLU A 162 16.00 3.78 11.01
N GLU A 163 15.55 3.88 12.25
CA GLU A 163 15.52 5.14 12.97
C GLU A 163 16.89 5.84 12.93
N GLY A 164 16.88 7.13 12.58
CA GLY A 164 18.10 7.93 12.44
C GLY A 164 18.90 7.70 11.16
N LEU A 165 18.47 6.81 10.26
CA LEU A 165 19.12 6.62 8.95
C LEU A 165 18.24 7.13 7.80
N SER A 166 18.91 7.59 6.74
CA SER A 166 18.25 7.82 5.45
C SER A 166 17.89 6.50 4.78
N VAL A 167 16.88 6.51 3.89
CA VAL A 167 16.52 5.37 3.02
C VAL A 167 17.75 4.72 2.39
N LYS A 168 18.62 5.53 1.77
CA LYS A 168 19.85 5.03 1.12
C LYS A 168 20.79 4.33 2.10
N SER A 169 20.92 4.88 3.31
CA SER A 169 21.78 4.32 4.36
C SER A 169 21.21 3.01 4.90
N THR A 170 19.90 2.94 5.14
CA THR A 170 19.20 1.72 5.56
C THR A 170 19.34 0.63 4.51
N LEU A 171 19.02 0.92 3.24
CA LEU A 171 19.13 -0.07 2.17
C LEU A 171 20.58 -0.56 2.02
N LYS A 172 21.59 0.31 2.20
CA LYS A 172 22.99 -0.14 2.21
C LYS A 172 23.30 -1.04 3.41
N LYS A 173 22.87 -0.66 4.62
CA LYS A 173 23.10 -1.40 5.88
C LYS A 173 22.46 -2.80 5.82
N TYR A 174 21.26 -2.90 5.26
CA TYR A 174 20.45 -4.11 5.24
C TYR A 174 20.36 -4.75 3.85
N HIS A 175 21.34 -4.53 2.98
CA HIS A 175 21.44 -5.20 1.67
C HIS A 175 20.15 -5.12 0.83
N GLN A 176 19.62 -3.91 0.63
CA GLN A 176 18.37 -3.60 -0.08
C GLN A 176 17.07 -4.03 0.63
N HIS A 177 17.13 -4.29 1.94
CA HIS A 177 15.95 -4.56 2.78
C HIS A 177 15.62 -3.38 3.69
N LEU A 178 14.40 -3.38 4.22
CA LEU A 178 13.89 -2.41 5.20
C LEU A 178 13.66 -3.09 6.55
N ARG A 179 13.53 -2.31 7.63
CA ARG A 179 13.15 -2.85 8.94
C ARG A 179 11.68 -3.26 8.89
N ALA A 180 11.37 -4.42 9.44
CA ALA A 180 9.99 -4.89 9.56
C ALA A 180 9.37 -4.35 10.85
N ILE A 181 8.14 -3.87 10.73
CA ILE A 181 7.30 -3.43 11.83
C ILE A 181 6.08 -4.34 11.82
N GLN A 182 5.84 -5.06 12.90
CA GLN A 182 4.63 -5.83 13.07
C GLN A 182 3.51 -4.91 13.54
N ILE A 183 2.36 -4.96 12.87
CA ILE A 183 1.15 -4.28 13.30
C ILE A 183 0.25 -5.36 13.90
N GLN A 184 -0.03 -5.26 15.19
CA GLN A 184 -0.85 -6.24 15.92
C GLN A 184 -2.16 -5.59 16.33
N LEU A 185 -3.24 -5.91 15.62
CA LEU A 185 -4.58 -5.39 15.86
C LEU A 185 -5.44 -6.41 16.61
N ASN A 186 -6.51 -5.96 17.25
CA ASN A 186 -7.49 -6.88 17.82
C ASN A 186 -8.20 -7.68 16.71
N ASP A 187 -8.60 -8.90 17.03
CA ASP A 187 -9.38 -9.70 16.08
C ASP A 187 -10.75 -9.06 15.80
N PHE A 188 -11.21 -9.24 14.57
CA PHE A 188 -12.46 -8.67 14.06
C PHE A 188 -13.15 -9.62 13.08
N GLY A 189 -14.48 -9.53 13.03
CA GLY A 189 -15.29 -10.13 11.98
C GLY A 189 -15.38 -9.22 10.76
N LEU A 190 -15.96 -9.73 9.67
CA LEU A 190 -16.17 -8.96 8.45
C LEU A 190 -17.67 -8.77 8.20
N VAL A 191 -18.05 -7.55 7.83
CA VAL A 191 -19.42 -7.20 7.42
C VAL A 191 -19.40 -6.51 6.07
N GLU A 192 -20.47 -6.67 5.31
CA GLU A 192 -20.66 -5.95 4.05
C GLU A 192 -21.00 -4.47 4.30
N SER A 193 -20.40 -3.60 3.49
CA SER A 193 -20.68 -2.17 3.46
C SER A 193 -20.74 -1.67 2.02
N GLU A 194 -21.67 -0.75 1.77
CA GLU A 194 -21.74 -0.04 0.49
C GLU A 194 -20.70 1.08 0.46
N PHE A 195 -19.93 1.16 -0.63
CA PHE A 195 -18.97 2.21 -0.86
C PHE A 195 -18.82 2.46 -2.37
N LEU A 196 -18.90 3.72 -2.82
CA LEU A 196 -18.77 4.09 -4.25
C LEU A 196 -19.71 3.29 -5.20
N GLY A 197 -20.87 2.85 -4.70
CA GLY A 197 -21.85 2.04 -5.46
C GLY A 197 -21.50 0.55 -5.58
N GLY A 198 -20.45 0.09 -4.90
CA GLY A 198 -20.10 -1.33 -4.78
C GLY A 198 -20.31 -1.85 -3.36
N ILE A 199 -20.30 -3.17 -3.21
CA ILE A 199 -20.32 -3.86 -1.90
C ILE A 199 -18.92 -4.39 -1.60
N PHE A 200 -18.41 -4.03 -0.42
CA PHE A 200 -17.09 -4.36 0.09
C PHE A 200 -17.20 -4.94 1.49
N LEU A 201 -16.22 -5.75 1.91
CA LEU A 201 -16.10 -6.13 3.31
C LEU A 201 -15.32 -5.06 4.08
N ILE A 202 -15.68 -4.86 5.34
CA ILE A 202 -14.97 -4.02 6.32
C ILE A 202 -14.95 -4.74 7.69
N PRO A 203 -14.04 -4.37 8.61
CA PRO A 203 -14.08 -4.85 9.99
C PRO A 203 -15.43 -4.54 10.66
N ASP A 204 -16.03 -5.51 11.35
CA ASP A 204 -17.33 -5.35 12.03
C ASP A 204 -17.31 -4.37 13.21
N ASN A 205 -16.12 -4.12 13.76
CA ASN A 205 -15.77 -3.11 14.74
C ASN A 205 -14.99 -1.94 14.09
N THR A 206 -15.46 -1.43 12.95
CA THR A 206 -14.69 -0.49 12.09
C THR A 206 -14.13 0.73 12.85
N ALA A 207 -14.88 1.30 13.79
CA ALA A 207 -14.47 2.50 14.51
C ALA A 207 -13.31 2.20 15.46
N GLU A 208 -13.40 1.10 16.20
CA GLU A 208 -12.36 0.61 17.09
C GLU A 208 -11.11 0.26 16.28
N HIS A 209 -11.25 -0.51 15.19
CA HIS A 209 -10.15 -0.86 14.30
C HIS A 209 -9.41 0.37 13.76
N LEU A 210 -10.15 1.38 13.26
CA LEU A 210 -9.53 2.64 12.81
C LEU A 210 -8.87 3.42 13.94
N ALA A 211 -9.40 3.35 15.17
CA ALA A 211 -8.77 3.96 16.33
C ALA A 211 -7.47 3.27 16.74
N GLU A 212 -7.35 1.94 16.58
CA GLU A 212 -6.10 1.20 16.79
C GLU A 212 -5.03 1.61 15.78
N VAL A 213 -5.44 1.79 14.52
CA VAL A 213 -4.53 2.14 13.43
C VAL A 213 -4.09 3.60 13.49
N TYR A 214 -5.02 4.55 13.74
CA TYR A 214 -4.79 5.99 13.56
C TYR A 214 -4.82 6.83 14.85
N GLY A 215 -5.22 6.22 15.97
CA GLY A 215 -5.51 6.90 17.23
C GLY A 215 -6.99 7.28 17.38
N THR A 216 -7.41 7.58 18.61
CA THR A 216 -8.81 7.93 18.93
C THR A 216 -9.29 9.23 18.26
N ASP A 217 -8.36 10.04 17.73
CA ASP A 217 -8.63 11.27 16.99
C ASP A 217 -8.79 11.06 15.47
N PHE A 218 -8.86 9.82 14.99
CA PHE A 218 -8.90 9.50 13.54
C PHE A 218 -10.03 10.18 12.76
N MET A 219 -11.11 10.59 13.44
CA MET A 219 -12.21 11.35 12.80
C MET A 219 -11.84 12.80 12.48
N ILE A 220 -10.72 13.32 12.98
CA ILE A 220 -10.19 14.66 12.69
C ILE A 220 -9.19 14.55 11.54
N PRO A 221 -9.49 15.10 10.35
CA PRO A 221 -8.56 15.04 9.22
C PRO A 221 -7.21 15.70 9.54
N LYS A 222 -6.11 14.99 9.25
CA LYS A 222 -4.75 15.51 9.35
C LYS A 222 -4.29 16.00 7.97
N ALA A 223 -3.59 17.14 7.91
CA ALA A 223 -3.37 17.88 6.67
C ALA A 223 -2.36 17.25 5.69
N TYR A 224 -1.46 16.38 6.16
CA TYR A 224 -0.36 15.87 5.33
C TYR A 224 0.01 14.41 5.59
N SER A 225 -0.06 13.93 6.83
CA SER A 225 0.22 12.53 7.14
C SER A 225 -0.28 12.12 8.52
N TYR A 226 -0.40 10.80 8.72
CA TYR A 226 -0.57 10.17 10.03
C TYR A 226 0.78 9.66 10.59
N GLU A 227 1.91 10.27 10.22
CA GLU A 227 3.24 9.85 10.69
C GLU A 227 3.40 10.03 12.21
N ASN A 228 2.78 11.08 12.77
CA ASN A 228 2.84 11.40 14.21
C ASN A 228 1.68 10.80 15.01
N ARG A 229 1.05 9.72 14.51
CA ARG A 229 0.01 9.02 15.25
C ARG A 229 0.59 8.22 16.42
N ILE A 230 -0.30 7.80 17.33
CA ILE A 230 0.03 6.84 18.36
C ILE A 230 0.32 5.49 17.68
N LYS A 231 1.44 4.85 18.03
CA LYS A 231 1.95 3.62 17.40
C LYS A 231 1.94 2.44 18.38
N ASP A 232 1.00 2.44 19.33
CA ASP A 232 0.95 1.46 20.42
C ASP A 232 0.76 0.01 19.94
N TYR A 233 0.23 -0.15 18.72
CA TYR A 233 0.00 -1.43 18.06
C TYR A 233 1.11 -1.82 17.07
N GLU A 234 2.14 -0.97 16.92
CA GLU A 234 3.31 -1.21 16.07
C GLU A 234 4.50 -1.69 16.90
N ILE A 235 5.02 -2.87 16.57
CA ILE A 235 6.17 -3.47 17.23
C ILE A 235 7.31 -3.49 16.22
N LEU A 236 8.32 -2.64 16.44
CA LEU A 236 9.56 -2.67 15.66
C LEU A 236 10.31 -3.98 15.98
N LEU A 237 10.39 -4.87 14.98
CA LEU A 237 11.04 -6.18 15.14
C LEU A 237 12.55 -6.03 15.15
N ASP A 238 13.27 -7.07 15.59
CA ASP A 238 14.73 -7.03 15.73
C ASP A 238 15.46 -6.75 14.41
N THR A 239 16.75 -6.43 14.48
CA THR A 239 17.54 -6.03 13.30
C THR A 239 17.80 -7.15 12.28
N ASN A 240 17.51 -8.41 12.62
CA ASN A 240 17.59 -9.54 11.70
C ASN A 240 16.23 -9.85 11.04
N THR A 241 15.15 -9.20 11.48
CA THR A 241 13.83 -9.32 10.89
C THR A 241 13.56 -8.14 9.95
N LEU A 242 13.52 -8.45 8.64
CA LEU A 242 13.59 -7.45 7.58
C LEU A 242 12.52 -7.69 6.50
N GLY A 243 12.04 -6.59 5.90
CA GLY A 243 11.23 -6.62 4.69
C GLY A 243 12.08 -6.80 3.46
N LYS A 244 11.89 -7.91 2.75
CA LYS A 244 12.55 -8.21 1.48
C LYS A 244 11.65 -7.84 0.30
N PRO A 245 11.96 -6.78 -0.46
CA PRO A 245 11.19 -6.45 -1.64
C PRO A 245 11.52 -7.42 -2.79
N LYS A 246 10.51 -7.75 -3.59
CA LYS A 246 10.66 -8.30 -4.93
C LYS A 246 9.84 -7.44 -5.89
N PHE A 247 10.49 -6.89 -6.90
CA PHE A 247 9.84 -6.13 -7.96
C PHE A 247 9.55 -7.05 -9.15
N PHE A 248 8.39 -6.86 -9.77
CA PHE A 248 7.99 -7.57 -10.97
C PHE A 248 8.30 -6.69 -12.19
N SER A 249 8.77 -7.33 -13.26
CA SER A 249 9.15 -6.70 -14.53
C SER A 249 7.98 -6.59 -15.50
#